data_AF-A0A812NEZ2-F1
#
_entry.id   AF-A0A812NEZ2-F1
#
_cell.length_a   1.000
_cell.length_b   1.000
_cell.length_c   1.000
_cell.angle_alpha   90.00
_cell.angle_beta   90.00
_cell.angle_gamma   90.00
#
_symmetry.space_group_name_H-M   'P 1'
#
loop_
_entity.id
_entity.type
_entity.pdbx_description
1 polymer ?
#
loop_
_entity_poly.entity_id
_entity_poly.type
_entity_poly.pdbx_seq_one_letter_code
_entity_poly.pdbx_strand_id
1 'polypeptide(L)'
;MRNVMLYCVLSSILQMMRRLEDPSQEDVIQRAKELGLTEESTYVYLRWSPEAKAHVKDQMDPFEHTVAVQLVERMMGFTAFPDVVGRFHALRPLTENLSSDVIPFLLVLQNRSEASQEMYKMMRRLCRNAATHLVAMTIRPSKLGRSPLAQQVERMAPQL
;
A
#
# COMPACT_ATOMS: atom_id res chain seq x y z
N MET A 1 16.34 -8.81 -5.09
CA MET A 1 14.96 -9.31 -4.86
C MET A 1 14.03 -8.31 -4.17
N ARG A 2 14.43 -7.58 -3.11
CA ARG A 2 13.51 -6.66 -2.38
C ARG A 2 12.83 -5.60 -3.28
N ASN A 3 13.60 -4.96 -4.17
CA ASN A 3 13.07 -3.95 -5.10
C ASN A 3 12.15 -4.58 -6.15
N VAL A 4 12.48 -5.79 -6.62
CA VAL A 4 11.72 -6.53 -7.63
C VAL A 4 10.33 -6.88 -7.11
N MET A 5 10.22 -7.37 -5.88
CA MET A 5 8.93 -7.70 -5.28
C MET A 5 8.02 -6.46 -5.16
N LEU A 6 8.57 -5.32 -4.73
CA LEU A 6 7.80 -4.07 -4.68
C LEU A 6 7.39 -3.61 -6.08
N TYR A 7 8.31 -3.68 -7.05
CA TYR A 7 8.04 -3.37 -8.45
C TYR A 7 6.89 -4.23 -8.99
N CYS A 8 6.88 -5.54 -8.73
CA CYS A 8 5.81 -6.43 -9.16
C CYS A 8 4.46 -6.01 -8.56
N VAL A 9 4.41 -5.69 -7.26
CA VAL A 9 3.18 -5.20 -6.61
C VAL A 9 2.67 -3.91 -7.28
N LEU A 10 3.56 -2.95 -7.51
CA LEU A 10 3.20 -1.69 -8.18
C LEU A 10 2.74 -1.93 -9.63
N SER A 11 3.41 -2.83 -10.34
CA SER A 11 3.05 -3.23 -11.70
C SER A 11 1.67 -3.89 -11.74
N SER A 12 1.32 -4.73 -10.76
CA SER A 12 -0.01 -5.33 -10.66
C SER A 12 -1.09 -4.28 -10.38
N ILE A 13 -0.81 -3.30 -9.52
CA ILE A 13 -1.73 -2.18 -9.28
C ILE A 13 -1.94 -1.41 -10.59
N LEU A 14 -0.86 -1.04 -11.28
CA LEU A 14 -0.92 -0.29 -12.53
C LEU A 14 -1.69 -1.04 -13.62
N GLN A 15 -1.47 -2.35 -13.75
CA GLN A 15 -2.20 -3.18 -14.69
C GLN A 15 -3.70 -3.17 -14.41
N MET A 16 -4.11 -3.25 -13.14
CA MET A 16 -5.53 -3.16 -12.77
C MET A 16 -6.11 -1.77 -12.98
N MET A 17 -5.33 -0.71 -12.74
CA MET A 17 -5.75 0.66 -13.08
C MET A 17 -6.02 0.80 -14.58
N ARG A 18 -5.09 0.36 -15.44
CA ARG A 18 -5.26 0.42 -16.90
C ARG A 18 -6.43 -0.43 -17.40
N ARG A 19 -6.75 -1.54 -16.73
CA ARG A 19 -7.96 -2.32 -17.05
C ARG A 19 -9.25 -1.53 -16.77
N LEU A 20 -9.26 -0.64 -15.77
CA LEU A 20 -10.42 0.22 -15.52
C LEU A 20 -10.60 1.31 -16.59
N GLU A 21 -9.56 1.64 -17.36
CA GLU A 21 -9.64 2.58 -18.48
C GLU A 21 -10.24 1.94 -19.74
N ASP A 22 -10.22 0.61 -19.85
CA ASP A 22 -10.71 -0.14 -20.99
C ASP A 22 -12.20 -0.50 -20.81
N PRO A 23 -13.12 0.09 -21.60
CA PRO A 23 -14.55 -0.17 -21.47
C PRO A 23 -14.94 -1.64 -21.71
N SER A 24 -14.08 -2.44 -22.35
CA SER A 24 -14.32 -3.86 -22.58
C SER A 24 -14.15 -4.71 -21.31
N GLN A 25 -13.50 -4.19 -20.27
CA GLN A 25 -13.29 -4.87 -18.98
C GLN A 25 -14.44 -4.58 -18.01
N GLU A 26 -15.68 -4.86 -18.44
CA GLU A 26 -16.89 -4.57 -17.68
C GLU A 26 -16.91 -5.23 -16.29
N ASP A 27 -16.35 -6.44 -16.18
CA ASP A 27 -16.26 -7.21 -14.94
C ASP A 27 -15.38 -6.50 -13.89
N VAL A 28 -14.22 -5.97 -14.29
CA VAL A 28 -13.30 -5.25 -13.41
C VAL A 28 -13.92 -3.94 -12.96
N ILE A 29 -14.54 -3.19 -13.88
CA ILE A 29 -15.21 -1.92 -13.60
C ILE A 29 -16.38 -2.14 -12.63
N GLN A 30 -17.22 -3.13 -12.90
CA GLN A 30 -18.37 -3.44 -12.06
C GLN A 30 -17.92 -3.87 -10.67
N ARG A 31 -16.87 -4.71 -10.59
CA ARG A 31 -16.33 -5.16 -9.31
C ARG A 31 -15.76 -4.00 -8.48
N ALA A 32 -15.08 -3.05 -9.10
CA ALA A 32 -14.56 -1.88 -8.42
C ALA A 32 -15.68 -0.99 -7.86
N LYS A 33 -16.80 -0.85 -8.59
CA LYS A 33 -18.00 -0.13 -8.14
C LYS A 33 -18.71 -0.85 -6.99
N GLU A 34 -18.91 -2.17 -7.09
CA GLU A 34 -19.53 -2.98 -6.02
C GLU A 34 -18.76 -2.91 -4.70
N LEU A 35 -17.42 -2.87 -4.79
CA LEU A 35 -16.53 -2.73 -3.65
C LEU A 35 -16.41 -1.28 -3.15
N GLY A 36 -17.06 -0.32 -3.81
CA GLY A 36 -17.02 1.10 -3.46
C GLY A 36 -15.61 1.70 -3.56
N LEU A 37 -14.77 1.19 -4.47
CA LEU A 37 -13.38 1.63 -4.60
C LEU A 37 -13.26 2.94 -5.37
N THR A 38 -14.20 3.20 -6.26
CA THR A 38 -14.20 4.34 -7.18
C THR A 38 -15.48 5.15 -7.07
N GLU A 39 -15.34 6.47 -7.10
CA GLU A 39 -16.43 7.43 -7.31
C GLU A 39 -16.11 8.21 -8.58
N GLU A 40 -16.90 8.00 -9.63
CA GLU A 40 -16.64 8.56 -10.97
C GLU A 40 -15.21 8.19 -11.46
N SER A 41 -14.33 9.17 -11.65
CA SER A 41 -12.93 8.99 -12.06
C SER A 41 -11.94 8.99 -10.89
N THR A 42 -12.41 8.93 -9.65
CA THR A 42 -11.57 9.06 -8.45
C THR A 42 -11.54 7.79 -7.61
N TYR A 43 -10.46 7.59 -6.87
CA TYR A 43 -10.33 6.55 -5.85
C TYR A 43 -10.57 7.13 -4.45
N VAL A 44 -11.52 6.57 -3.72
CA VAL A 44 -11.81 7.01 -2.34
C VAL A 44 -10.70 6.57 -1.38
N TYR A 45 -10.63 7.22 -0.22
CA TYR A 45 -9.83 6.73 0.91
C TYR A 45 -10.69 5.85 1.83
N LEU A 46 -10.06 4.84 2.42
CA LEU A 46 -10.72 3.83 3.26
C LEU A 46 -10.10 3.78 4.65
N ARG A 47 -10.94 3.66 5.67
CA ARG A 47 -10.53 3.38 7.05
C ARG A 47 -11.16 2.09 7.55
N TRP A 48 -10.45 1.38 8.41
CA TRP A 48 -11.02 0.21 9.09
C TRP A 48 -12.04 0.68 10.15
N SER A 49 -13.26 0.14 10.10
CA SER A 49 -14.25 0.27 11.18
C SER A 49 -14.25 -1.02 12.01
N PRO A 50 -13.91 -0.95 13.31
CA PRO A 50 -14.04 -2.09 14.22
C PRO A 50 -15.48 -2.60 14.36
N GLU A 51 -16.46 -1.69 14.26
CA GLU A 51 -17.88 -1.97 14.42
C GLU A 51 -18.42 -2.77 13.23
N ALA A 52 -18.15 -2.30 12.02
CA ALA A 52 -18.54 -2.98 10.78
C ALA A 52 -17.62 -4.16 10.44
N LYS A 53 -16.45 -4.27 11.09
CA LYS A 53 -15.36 -5.20 10.76
C LYS A 53 -15.02 -5.16 9.26
N ALA A 54 -15.01 -3.95 8.70
CA ALA A 54 -14.83 -3.72 7.28
C ALA A 54 -14.13 -2.39 7.02
N HIS A 55 -13.62 -2.24 5.80
CA HIS A 55 -13.15 -0.94 5.31
C HIS A 55 -14.36 -0.09 4.91
N VAL A 56 -14.44 1.12 5.46
CA VAL A 56 -15.48 2.10 5.17
C VAL A 56 -14.84 3.36 4.60
N LYS A 57 -15.61 4.14 3.83
CA LYS A 57 -15.15 5.40 3.26
C LYS A 57 -14.65 6.36 4.36
N ASP A 58 -13.48 6.95 4.11
CA ASP A 58 -12.90 8.01 4.94
C ASP A 58 -13.36 9.40 4.44
N GLN A 59 -13.14 10.44 5.24
CA GLN A 59 -13.54 11.81 4.90
C GLN A 59 -12.51 12.55 4.03
N MET A 60 -11.37 11.91 3.71
CA MET A 60 -10.35 12.50 2.84
C MET A 60 -10.87 12.61 1.40
N ASP A 61 -10.49 13.72 0.74
CA ASP A 61 -10.84 13.95 -0.65
C ASP A 61 -10.36 12.80 -1.56
N PRO A 62 -11.20 12.32 -2.49
CA PRO A 62 -10.83 11.27 -3.41
C PRO A 62 -9.64 11.63 -4.29
N PHE A 63 -8.94 10.60 -4.76
CA PHE A 63 -7.71 10.74 -5.54
C PHE A 63 -7.93 10.40 -7.01
N GLU A 64 -7.73 11.37 -7.89
CA GLU A 64 -7.98 11.24 -9.33
C GLU A 64 -7.21 10.07 -9.98
N HIS A 65 -7.89 9.29 -10.83
CA HIS A 65 -7.34 8.12 -11.50
C HIS A 65 -6.08 8.42 -12.31
N THR A 66 -6.14 9.44 -13.17
CA THR A 66 -5.01 9.82 -14.04
C THR A 66 -3.76 10.18 -13.23
N VAL A 67 -3.95 10.85 -12.08
CA VAL A 67 -2.85 11.20 -11.18
C VAL A 67 -2.34 9.97 -10.44
N ALA A 68 -3.21 9.03 -10.08
CA ALA A 68 -2.83 7.77 -9.44
C ALA A 68 -1.98 6.89 -10.37
N VAL A 69 -2.35 6.77 -11.64
CA VAL A 69 -1.59 6.06 -12.68
C VAL A 69 -0.18 6.62 -12.82
N GLN A 70 -0.05 7.94 -13.04
CA GLN A 70 1.25 8.61 -13.16
C GLN A 70 2.11 8.45 -11.90
N LEU A 71 1.48 8.51 -10.72
CA LEU A 71 2.16 8.32 -9.44
C LEU A 71 2.73 6.90 -9.34
N VAL A 72 1.97 5.87 -9.69
CA VAL A 72 2.43 4.47 -9.65
C VAL A 72 3.55 4.23 -10.66
N GLU A 73 3.44 4.74 -11.88
CA GLU A 73 4.50 4.65 -12.90
C GLU A 73 5.81 5.28 -12.42
N ARG A 74 5.73 6.47 -11.80
CA ARG A 74 6.92 7.13 -11.23
C ARG A 74 7.52 6.34 -10.07
N MET A 75 6.69 5.76 -9.20
CA MET A 75 7.16 4.89 -8.12
C MET A 75 7.88 3.65 -8.66
N MET A 76 7.38 3.04 -9.74
CA MET A 76 8.05 1.91 -10.40
C MET A 76 9.46 2.30 -10.85
N GLY A 77 9.62 3.47 -11.47
CA GLY A 77 10.94 4.01 -11.82
C GLY A 77 11.88 4.12 -10.61
N PHE A 78 11.40 4.60 -9.47
CA PHE A 78 12.20 4.71 -8.25
C PHE A 78 12.64 3.37 -7.64
N THR A 79 11.96 2.26 -7.94
CA THR A 79 12.41 0.94 -7.47
C THR A 79 13.73 0.50 -8.10
N ALA A 80 14.11 1.07 -9.26
CA ALA A 80 15.38 0.78 -9.92
C ALA A 80 16.58 1.50 -9.27
N PHE A 81 16.33 2.56 -8.50
CA PHE A 81 17.41 3.34 -7.88
C PHE A 81 17.98 2.59 -6.67
N PRO A 82 19.32 2.56 -6.52
CA PRO A 82 19.94 2.00 -5.34
C PRO A 82 19.50 2.79 -4.11
N ASP A 83 19.39 2.10 -2.98
CA ASP A 83 19.09 2.70 -1.68
C ASP A 83 17.78 3.51 -1.59
N VAL A 84 16.82 3.31 -2.50
CA VAL A 84 15.44 3.81 -2.29
C VAL A 84 14.66 2.85 -1.42
N VAL A 85 14.58 1.57 -1.84
CA VAL A 85 13.89 0.51 -1.10
C VAL A 85 14.88 -0.16 -0.16
N GLY A 86 14.72 0.09 1.14
CA GLY A 86 15.52 -0.53 2.18
C GLY A 86 15.13 -1.98 2.44
N ARG A 87 13.82 -2.24 2.59
CA ARG A 87 13.26 -3.58 2.81
C ARG A 87 11.87 -3.71 2.20
N PHE A 88 11.57 -4.86 1.64
CA PHE A 88 10.21 -5.27 1.32
C PHE A 88 10.12 -6.79 1.49
N HIS A 89 9.45 -7.25 2.53
CA HIS A 89 9.34 -8.67 2.85
C HIS A 89 8.08 -8.98 3.65
N ALA A 90 7.62 -10.22 3.59
CA ALA A 90 6.57 -10.72 4.47
C ALA A 90 7.05 -10.72 5.92
N LEU A 91 6.13 -10.48 6.87
CA LEU A 91 6.40 -10.54 8.30
C LEU A 91 6.29 -11.97 8.85
N ARG A 92 5.83 -12.92 8.04
CA ARG A 92 5.77 -14.35 8.35
C ARG A 92 6.34 -15.14 7.16
N PRO A 93 6.93 -16.32 7.39
CA PRO A 93 7.35 -17.19 6.31
C PRO A 93 6.19 -17.50 5.36
N LEU A 94 6.47 -17.47 4.05
CA LEU A 94 5.53 -17.93 3.03
C LEU A 94 5.66 -19.45 2.95
N THR A 95 4.66 -20.16 3.45
CA THR A 95 4.57 -21.63 3.45
C THR A 95 3.48 -22.09 2.50
N GLU A 96 3.57 -23.33 2.00
CA GLU A 96 2.54 -23.92 1.12
C GLU A 96 1.14 -23.87 1.77
N ASN A 97 1.09 -24.12 3.08
CA ASN A 97 -0.12 -23.98 3.88
C ASN A 97 -0.09 -22.63 4.61
N LEU A 98 -0.86 -21.66 4.12
CA LEU A 98 -1.06 -20.38 4.80
C LEU A 98 -2.13 -20.56 5.89
N SER A 99 -1.80 -20.21 7.13
CA SER A 99 -2.74 -20.28 8.27
C SER A 99 -3.68 -19.09 8.38
N SER A 100 -3.55 -18.09 7.49
CA SER A 100 -4.34 -16.86 7.51
C SER A 100 -4.54 -16.33 6.10
N ASP A 101 -5.74 -15.81 5.84
CA ASP A 101 -6.14 -15.22 4.55
C ASP A 101 -5.36 -13.95 4.19
N VAL A 102 -4.66 -13.35 5.15
CA VAL A 102 -3.93 -12.09 4.97
C VAL A 102 -2.45 -12.28 5.31
N ILE A 103 -1.59 -11.94 4.35
CA ILE A 103 -0.14 -11.97 4.53
C ILE A 103 0.37 -10.54 4.77
N PRO A 104 0.83 -10.21 5.97
CA PRO A 104 1.37 -8.88 6.24
C PRO A 104 2.78 -8.72 5.67
N PHE A 105 3.02 -7.62 4.96
CA PHE A 105 4.33 -7.22 4.48
C PHE A 105 4.83 -5.96 5.19
N LEU A 106 6.15 -5.81 5.29
CA LEU A 106 6.83 -4.61 5.75
C LEU A 106 7.60 -3.97 4.60
N LEU A 107 7.27 -2.71 4.30
CA LEU A 107 8.04 -1.84 3.42
C LEU A 107 8.83 -0.84 4.27
N VAL A 108 10.14 -0.77 4.02
CA VAL A 108 11.03 0.27 4.54
C VAL A 108 11.60 1.03 3.36
N LEU A 109 11.29 2.32 3.29
CA LEU A 109 11.92 3.27 2.38
C LEU A 109 13.07 3.96 3.13
N GLN A 110 14.17 4.18 2.43
CA GLN A 110 15.28 4.98 2.97
C GLN A 110 14.91 6.47 2.95
N ASN A 111 15.76 7.31 3.53
CA ASN A 111 15.54 8.77 3.60
C ASN A 111 16.77 9.60 3.17
N ARG A 112 17.80 8.96 2.62
CA ARG A 112 19.10 9.58 2.35
C ARG A 112 19.21 10.26 0.99
N SER A 113 18.32 9.95 0.05
CA SER A 113 18.30 10.56 -1.28
C SER A 113 16.98 11.26 -1.55
N GLU A 114 17.00 12.22 -2.48
CA GLU A 114 15.80 12.87 -2.99
C GLU A 114 14.82 11.84 -3.57
N ALA A 115 15.31 10.86 -4.33
CA ALA A 115 14.51 9.76 -4.85
C ALA A 115 13.78 8.99 -3.74
N SER A 116 14.43 8.73 -2.60
CA SER A 116 13.80 8.06 -1.48
C SER A 116 12.72 8.92 -0.81
N GLN A 117 12.92 10.24 -0.74
CA GLN A 117 11.91 11.17 -0.22
C GLN A 117 10.69 11.28 -1.15
N GLU A 118 10.90 11.34 -2.46
CA GLU A 118 9.82 11.35 -3.45
C GLU A 118 9.03 10.03 -3.44
N MET A 119 9.72 8.89 -3.40
CA MET A 119 9.09 7.58 -3.23
C MET A 119 8.24 7.53 -1.94
N TYR A 120 8.74 8.09 -0.83
CA TYR A 120 7.98 8.17 0.42
C TYR A 120 6.72 9.02 0.28
N LYS A 121 6.81 10.23 -0.28
CA LYS A 121 5.65 11.12 -0.48
C LYS A 121 4.56 10.43 -1.31
N MET A 122 4.95 9.75 -2.39
CA MET A 122 4.01 9.02 -3.26
C MET A 122 3.39 7.81 -2.56
N MET A 123 4.18 6.98 -1.88
CA MET A 123 3.66 5.86 -1.09
C MET A 123 2.71 6.35 0.02
N ARG A 124 2.97 7.52 0.62
CA ARG A 124 2.07 8.12 1.61
C ARG A 124 0.72 8.52 1.03
N ARG A 125 0.64 8.93 -0.23
CA ARG A 125 -0.64 9.21 -0.92
C ARG A 125 -1.42 7.94 -1.21
N LEU A 126 -0.72 6.84 -1.48
CA LEU A 126 -1.34 5.54 -1.78
C LEU A 126 -1.80 4.81 -0.51
N CYS A 127 -1.22 5.11 0.65
CA CYS A 127 -1.69 4.60 1.94
C CYS A 127 -3.19 4.85 2.11
N ARG A 128 -3.94 3.79 2.43
CA ARG A 128 -5.40 3.79 2.63
C ARG A 128 -6.23 4.17 1.41
N ASN A 129 -5.61 4.43 0.25
CA ASN A 129 -6.36 4.71 -0.95
C ASN A 129 -6.92 3.41 -1.54
N ALA A 130 -8.17 3.45 -1.99
CA ALA A 130 -8.87 2.30 -2.54
C ALA A 130 -8.21 1.69 -3.79
N ALA A 131 -7.34 2.44 -4.49
CA ALA A 131 -6.58 1.91 -5.61
C ALA A 131 -5.75 0.66 -5.26
N THR A 132 -5.28 0.52 -4.02
CA THR A 132 -4.53 -0.69 -3.61
C THR A 132 -5.43 -1.92 -3.48
N HIS A 133 -6.73 -1.72 -3.28
CA HIS A 133 -7.70 -2.81 -3.15
C HIS A 133 -8.00 -3.48 -4.50
N LEU A 134 -7.63 -2.85 -5.62
CA LEU A 134 -7.69 -3.48 -6.95
C LEU A 134 -6.86 -4.77 -7.05
N VAL A 135 -5.85 -4.91 -6.19
CA VAL A 135 -5.02 -6.12 -6.04
C VAL A 135 -5.21 -6.76 -4.66
N ALA A 136 -6.37 -6.57 -4.03
CA ALA A 136 -6.71 -7.08 -2.70
C ALA A 136 -5.69 -6.72 -1.59
N MET A 137 -5.06 -5.55 -1.69
CA MET A 137 -4.07 -5.07 -0.73
C MET A 137 -4.53 -3.79 -0.03
N THR A 138 -4.15 -3.63 1.24
CA THR A 138 -4.24 -2.36 1.95
C THR A 138 -2.86 -1.92 2.44
N ILE A 139 -2.46 -0.71 2.06
CA ILE A 139 -1.22 -0.10 2.56
C ILE A 139 -1.57 0.88 3.68
N ARG A 140 -0.81 0.86 4.77
CA ARG A 140 -0.97 1.81 5.88
C ARG A 140 0.39 2.36 6.31
N PRO A 141 0.45 3.62 6.76
CA PRO A 141 1.67 4.13 7.34
C PRO A 141 2.00 3.34 8.61
N SER A 142 3.29 3.08 8.83
CA SER A 142 3.74 2.59 10.12
C SER A 142 3.39 3.64 11.18
N LYS A 143 2.92 3.19 12.34
CA LYS A 143 2.70 4.09 13.48
C LYS A 143 4.06 4.57 13.97
N LEU A 144 4.19 5.88 14.19
CA LEU A 144 5.32 6.44 14.92
C LEU A 144 5.19 5.98 16.37
N GLY A 145 5.96 4.97 16.72
CA GLY A 145 5.92 4.35 18.04
C GLY A 145 7.22 3.61 18.30
N ARG A 146 7.56 3.47 19.57
CA ARG A 146 8.72 2.68 19.98
C ARG A 146 8.56 1.25 19.47
N SER A 147 9.64 0.67 18.97
CA SER A 147 9.66 -0.74 18.61
C SER A 147 9.26 -1.59 19.84
N PRO A 148 8.72 -2.80 19.65
CA PRO A 148 8.38 -3.68 20.77
C PRO A 148 9.57 -3.89 21.72
N LEU A 149 10.79 -4.00 21.18
CA LEU A 149 12.02 -4.08 21.97
C LEU A 149 12.28 -2.80 22.78
N ALA A 150 12.13 -1.62 22.19
CA ALA A 150 12.31 -0.36 22.91
C ALA A 150 11.27 -0.19 24.04
N GLN A 151 10.02 -0.63 23.81
CA GLN A 151 9.00 -0.67 24.87
C GLN A 151 9.36 -1.68 25.97
N GLN A 152 9.95 -2.82 25.61
CA GLN A 152 10.39 -3.83 26.58
C GLN A 152 11.56 -3.32 27.43
N VAL A 153 12.57 -2.70 26.80
CA VAL A 153 13.71 -2.09 27.50
C VAL A 153 13.23 -1.00 28.46
N GLU A 154 12.30 -0.14 28.04
CA GLU A 154 11.69 0.87 28.92
C GLU A 154 10.98 0.26 30.13
N ARG A 155 10.28 -0.87 29.95
CA ARG A 155 9.64 -1.58 31.08
C ARG A 155 10.65 -2.23 32.02
N MET A 156 11.83 -2.60 31.52
CA MET A 156 12.91 -3.20 32.30
C MET A 156 13.80 -2.15 32.99
N ALA A 157 13.85 -0.92 32.48
CA ALA A 157 14.68 0.16 33.02
C ALA A 157 14.43 0.50 34.52
N PRO A 158 13.21 0.40 35.09
CA PRO A 158 13.00 0.61 36.52
C PRO A 158 13.52 -0.53 37.43
N GLN A 159 13.99 -1.63 36.85
CA GLN A 159 14.47 -2.83 37.55
C GLN A 159 16.01 -2.96 37.50
N LEU A 160 16.70 -1.95 36.96
CA LEU A 160 18.16 -1.81 36.90
C LEU A 160 18.58 -0.61 37.76
#